data_AF-A0A2R6CFH6-F1
#
_entry.id   AF-A0A2R6CFH6-F1
#
_cell.length_a   1.000
_cell.length_b   1.000
_cell.length_c   1.000
_cell.angle_alpha   90.00
_cell.angle_beta   90.00
_cell.angle_gamma   90.00
#
_symmetry.space_group_name_H-M   'P 1'
#
loop_
_entity.id
_entity.type
_entity.pdbx_description
1 polymer ?
#
loop_
_entity_poly.entity_id
_entity_poly.type
_entity_poly.pdbx_seq_one_letter_code
_entity_poly.pdbx_strand_id
1 'polypeptide(L)'
;ADEAVQQAYHDAIGDDADRDARAGRHLLEEFRGRAGSLLAVDASDAVVRPRDGEYPRDEQYFLSCLLEFVEESVPAAATPEIGDWLSTRRDQLADGQLSYVGHRYDFLYRTA
;
A
#
# COMPACT_ATOMS: atom_id res chain seq x y z
N ALA A 1 1.89 8.85 -14.51
CA ALA A 1 0.86 7.86 -14.21
C ALA A 1 1.08 7.24 -12.82
N ASP A 2 2.17 6.50 -12.57
CA ASP A 2 2.39 5.83 -11.26
C ASP A 2 2.26 6.77 -10.04
N GLU A 3 2.98 7.87 -10.01
CA GLU A 3 2.93 8.83 -8.90
C GLU A 3 1.53 9.45 -8.72
N ALA A 4 0.82 9.72 -9.82
CA ALA A 4 -0.52 10.29 -9.78
C ALA A 4 -1.54 9.29 -9.23
N VAL A 5 -1.50 8.04 -9.68
CA VAL A 5 -2.35 6.96 -9.17
C VAL A 5 -2.05 6.68 -7.69
N GLN A 6 -0.77 6.62 -7.31
CA GLN A 6 -0.38 6.43 -5.92
C GLN A 6 -0.86 7.58 -5.02
N GLN A 7 -0.73 8.82 -5.48
CA GLN A 7 -1.20 9.98 -4.74
C GLN A 7 -2.72 9.94 -4.57
N ALA A 8 -3.46 9.71 -5.67
CA ALA A 8 -4.92 9.60 -5.63
C ALA A 8 -5.40 8.46 -4.73
N TYR A 9 -4.69 7.32 -4.71
CA TYR A 9 -4.99 6.21 -3.80
C TYR A 9 -4.81 6.61 -2.33
N HIS A 10 -3.73 7.31 -1.99
CA HIS A 10 -3.53 7.80 -0.61
C HIS A 10 -4.50 8.90 -0.22
N ASP A 11 -4.87 9.79 -1.15
CA ASP A 11 -5.88 10.82 -0.92
C ASP A 11 -7.24 10.18 -0.64
N ALA A 12 -7.62 9.14 -1.41
CA ALA A 12 -8.85 8.39 -1.17
C ALA A 12 -8.89 7.70 0.20
N ILE A 13 -7.73 7.24 0.72
CA ILE A 13 -7.64 6.75 2.11
C ILE A 13 -7.86 7.88 3.11
N GLY A 14 -7.35 9.08 2.85
CA GLY A 14 -7.49 10.24 3.74
C GLY A 14 -8.87 10.90 3.73
N ASP A 15 -9.65 10.71 2.65
CA ASP A 15 -11.02 11.23 2.54
C ASP A 15 -12.04 10.41 3.37
N ASP A 16 -11.71 9.17 3.74
CA ASP A 16 -12.50 8.37 4.69
C ASP A 16 -12.15 8.77 6.13
N ALA A 17 -13.14 9.30 6.86
CA ALA A 17 -12.97 9.82 8.21
C ALA A 17 -12.52 8.76 9.24
N ASP A 18 -12.73 7.48 8.96
CA ASP A 18 -12.30 6.36 9.82
C ASP A 18 -10.90 5.83 9.44
N ARG A 19 -10.23 6.45 8.45
CA ARG A 19 -8.93 6.02 7.94
C ARG A 19 -7.91 7.17 7.94
N ASP A 20 -6.64 6.80 7.84
CA ASP A 20 -5.54 7.76 7.80
C ASP A 20 -4.33 7.18 7.06
N ALA A 21 -4.00 7.75 5.90
CA ALA A 21 -2.84 7.34 5.10
C ALA A 21 -1.50 7.54 5.84
N ARG A 22 -1.49 8.33 6.93
CA ARG A 22 -0.32 8.60 7.78
C ARG A 22 -0.46 7.97 9.17
N ALA A 23 -1.39 7.02 9.35
CA ALA A 23 -1.69 6.40 10.64
C ALA A 23 -0.44 5.91 11.38
N GLY A 24 0.52 5.28 10.69
CA GLY A 24 1.76 4.82 11.33
C GLY A 24 2.60 5.97 11.92
N ARG A 25 2.69 7.11 11.23
CA ARG A 25 3.41 8.29 11.74
C ARG A 25 2.68 8.91 12.93
N HIS A 26 1.36 9.05 12.85
CA HIS A 26 0.59 9.59 13.98
C HIS A 26 0.60 8.62 15.17
N LEU A 27 0.57 7.31 14.95
CA LEU A 27 0.65 6.31 16.01
C LEU A 27 1.98 6.38 16.77
N LEU A 28 3.09 6.66 16.08
CA LEU A 28 4.38 6.91 16.72
C LEU A 28 4.33 8.11 17.68
N GLU A 29 3.63 9.19 17.29
CA GLU A 29 3.44 10.38 18.13
C GLU A 29 2.52 10.07 19.31
N GLU A 30 1.42 9.34 19.09
CA GLU A 30 0.49 8.89 20.12
C GLU A 30 1.16 8.05 21.22
N PHE A 31 2.06 7.13 20.85
CA PHE A 31 2.79 6.33 21.84
C PHE A 31 3.71 7.16 22.75
N ARG A 32 4.18 8.32 22.30
CA ARG A 32 5.00 9.22 23.15
C ARG A 32 4.16 9.95 24.21
N GLY A 33 2.86 10.12 23.96
CA GLY A 33 1.93 10.81 24.86
C GLY A 33 1.18 9.91 25.84
N ARG A 34 1.27 8.58 25.70
CA ARG A 34 0.51 7.61 26.51
C ARG A 34 1.32 6.99 27.64
N ALA A 35 0.60 6.56 28.69
CA ALA A 35 1.17 5.71 29.72
C ALA A 35 1.52 4.32 29.13
N GLY A 36 2.75 3.88 29.33
CA GLY A 36 3.29 2.63 28.78
C GLY A 36 4.72 2.83 28.28
N SER A 37 5.18 1.95 27.40
CA SER A 37 6.53 2.00 26.85
C SER A 37 6.57 1.49 25.42
N LEU A 38 7.02 2.35 24.51
CA LEU A 38 7.38 1.96 23.15
C LEU A 38 8.73 1.23 23.19
N LEU A 39 8.70 -0.09 23.01
CA LEU A 39 9.89 -0.95 23.16
C LEU A 39 10.70 -1.05 21.87
N ALA A 40 10.04 -1.04 20.72
CA ALA A 40 10.69 -1.07 19.41
C ALA A 40 9.78 -0.45 18.34
N VAL A 41 10.41 0.15 17.33
CA VAL A 41 9.80 0.58 16.07
C VAL A 41 10.78 0.28 14.95
N ASP A 42 10.31 -0.35 13.88
CA ASP A 42 11.14 -0.64 12.71
C ASP A 42 10.33 -0.52 11.41
N ALA A 43 11.02 -0.53 10.28
CA ALA A 43 10.42 -0.63 8.96
C ALA A 43 9.87 -2.05 8.72
N SER A 44 8.70 -2.13 8.07
CA SER A 44 8.02 -3.37 7.67
C SER A 44 7.79 -3.39 6.16
N ASP A 45 8.86 -3.07 5.44
CA ASP A 45 8.84 -2.96 3.99
C ASP A 45 8.60 -4.32 3.34
N ALA A 46 7.77 -4.32 2.30
CA ALA A 46 7.52 -5.51 1.47
C ALA A 46 7.94 -5.26 0.03
N VAL A 47 8.67 -6.22 -0.54
CA VAL A 47 8.94 -6.29 -1.97
C VAL A 47 8.29 -7.55 -2.51
N VAL A 48 7.30 -7.37 -3.38
CA VAL A 48 6.62 -8.47 -4.08
C VAL A 48 6.99 -8.39 -5.55
N ARG A 49 7.63 -9.43 -6.08
CA ARG A 49 8.13 -9.43 -7.46
C ARG A 49 8.13 -10.84 -8.04
N PRO A 50 8.08 -10.98 -9.36
CA PRO A 50 8.31 -12.24 -10.03
C PRO A 50 9.75 -12.73 -9.80
N ARG A 51 9.93 -14.05 -9.90
CA ARG A 51 11.21 -14.76 -9.94
C ARG A 51 11.21 -15.58 -11.23
N ASP A 52 12.15 -15.28 -12.12
CA ASP A 52 12.26 -15.94 -13.44
C ASP A 52 10.97 -15.90 -14.27
N GLY A 53 10.23 -14.79 -14.19
CA GLY A 53 8.95 -14.59 -14.90
C GLY A 53 7.73 -15.21 -14.21
N GLU A 54 7.89 -15.80 -13.01
CA GLU A 54 6.81 -16.47 -12.30
C GLU A 54 6.61 -15.94 -10.87
N TYR A 55 5.40 -16.12 -10.35
CA TYR A 55 5.06 -15.86 -8.94
C TYR A 55 4.91 -17.21 -8.22
N PRO A 56 5.89 -17.62 -7.40
CA PRO A 56 5.98 -19.00 -6.92
C PRO A 56 4.94 -19.39 -5.87
N ARG A 57 4.25 -18.41 -5.26
CA ARG A 57 3.21 -18.60 -4.24
C ARG A 57 2.06 -17.62 -4.51
N ASP A 58 1.53 -17.00 -3.46
CA ASP A 58 0.40 -16.09 -3.53
C ASP A 58 0.77 -14.67 -3.98
N GLU A 59 2.01 -14.42 -4.44
CA GLU A 59 2.44 -13.09 -4.88
C GLU A 59 1.54 -12.55 -6.01
N GLN A 60 1.14 -13.39 -6.97
CA GLN A 60 0.24 -12.98 -8.06
C GLN A 60 -1.15 -12.60 -7.54
N TYR A 61 -1.69 -13.40 -6.61
CA TYR A 61 -2.97 -13.13 -5.97
C TYR A 61 -2.93 -11.83 -5.17
N PHE A 62 -1.89 -11.64 -4.36
CA PHE A 62 -1.67 -10.40 -3.61
C PHE A 62 -1.65 -9.16 -4.53
N LEU A 63 -0.91 -9.22 -5.64
CA LEU A 63 -0.85 -8.13 -6.61
C LEU A 63 -2.19 -7.90 -7.30
N SER A 64 -2.95 -8.96 -7.61
CA SER A 64 -4.29 -8.83 -8.19
C SER A 64 -5.23 -8.07 -7.24
N CYS A 65 -5.28 -8.48 -5.97
CA CYS A 65 -6.10 -7.78 -4.97
C CYS A 65 -5.64 -6.33 -4.75
N LEU A 66 -4.34 -6.06 -4.80
CA LEU A 66 -3.83 -4.69 -4.73
C LEU A 66 -4.36 -3.83 -5.89
N LEU A 67 -4.35 -4.35 -7.12
CA LEU A 67 -4.88 -3.63 -8.29
C LEU A 67 -6.40 -3.43 -8.20
N GLU A 68 -7.14 -4.41 -7.67
CA GLU A 68 -8.58 -4.28 -7.38
C GLU A 68 -8.83 -3.15 -6.36
N PHE A 69 -8.06 -3.09 -5.27
CA PHE A 69 -8.21 -2.00 -4.30
C PHE A 69 -7.92 -0.63 -4.91
N VAL A 70 -6.95 -0.53 -5.81
CA VAL A 70 -6.66 0.72 -6.52
C VAL A 70 -7.83 1.10 -7.44
N GLU A 71 -8.40 0.15 -8.18
CA GLU A 71 -9.56 0.37 -9.05
C GLU A 71 -10.80 0.83 -8.26
N GLU A 72 -11.04 0.24 -7.09
CA GLU A 72 -12.17 0.60 -6.22
C GLU A 72 -11.99 1.97 -5.54
N SER A 73 -10.75 2.36 -5.26
CA SER A 73 -10.45 3.56 -4.46
C SER A 73 -10.17 4.80 -5.31
N VAL A 74 -9.65 4.66 -6.53
CA VAL A 74 -9.21 5.79 -7.36
C VAL A 74 -10.25 6.12 -8.42
N PRO A 75 -11.04 7.19 -8.26
CA PRO A 75 -12.02 7.57 -9.27
C PRO A 75 -11.34 8.15 -10.52
N ALA A 76 -11.86 7.81 -11.71
CA ALA A 76 -11.36 8.34 -12.98
C ALA A 76 -11.42 9.88 -13.08
N ALA A 77 -12.30 10.52 -12.29
CA ALA A 77 -12.35 11.98 -12.19
C ALA A 77 -11.10 12.58 -11.51
N ALA A 78 -10.50 11.87 -10.56
CA ALA A 78 -9.25 12.28 -9.91
C ALA A 78 -8.01 11.86 -10.73
N THR A 79 -8.11 10.77 -11.49
CA THR A 79 -7.01 10.26 -12.32
C THR A 79 -7.56 9.71 -13.64
N PRO A 80 -7.67 10.53 -14.70
CA PRO A 80 -8.24 10.12 -15.98
C PRO A 80 -7.52 8.94 -16.63
N GLU A 81 -6.22 8.78 -16.38
CA GLU A 81 -5.40 7.69 -16.91
C GLU A 81 -5.54 6.36 -16.14
N ILE A 82 -6.38 6.28 -15.10
CA ILE A 82 -6.47 5.10 -14.24
C ILE A 82 -6.81 3.82 -15.00
N GLY A 83 -7.66 3.90 -16.04
CA GLY A 83 -8.06 2.75 -16.85
C GLY A 83 -6.87 2.16 -17.63
N ASP A 84 -6.14 3.00 -18.36
CA ASP A 84 -4.96 2.59 -19.13
C ASP A 84 -3.85 2.08 -18.20
N TRP A 85 -3.70 2.72 -17.04
CA TRP A 85 -2.78 2.29 -16.00
C TRP A 85 -3.12 0.89 -15.46
N LEU A 86 -4.38 0.64 -15.08
CA LEU A 86 -4.83 -0.66 -14.59
C LEU A 86 -4.66 -1.75 -15.65
N SER A 87 -5.01 -1.48 -16.91
CA SER A 87 -4.78 -2.43 -18.02
C SER A 87 -3.30 -2.78 -18.13
N THR A 88 -2.43 -1.78 -18.15
CA THR A 88 -0.97 -1.98 -18.25
C THR A 88 -0.44 -2.83 -17.08
N ARG A 89 -0.90 -2.59 -15.85
CA ARG A 89 -0.44 -3.33 -14.66
C ARG A 89 -0.99 -4.76 -14.64
N ARG A 90 -2.20 -4.98 -15.13
CA ARG A 90 -2.78 -6.33 -15.28
C ARG A 90 -2.05 -7.15 -16.35
N ASP A 91 -1.69 -6.54 -17.48
CA ASP A 91 -0.88 -7.19 -18.51
C ASP A 91 0.50 -7.56 -17.95
N GLN A 92 1.16 -6.64 -17.25
CA GLN A 92 2.44 -6.93 -16.58
C GLN A 92 2.33 -8.01 -15.50
N LEU A 93 1.21 -8.10 -14.78
CA LEU A 93 0.97 -9.15 -13.81
C LEU A 93 0.82 -10.51 -14.52
N ALA A 94 0.11 -10.54 -15.64
CA ALA A 94 -0.07 -11.75 -16.45
C ALA A 94 1.27 -12.21 -17.08
N ASP A 95 2.11 -11.27 -17.50
CA ASP A 95 3.41 -11.52 -18.13
C ASP A 95 4.55 -11.75 -17.12
N GLY A 96 4.25 -11.77 -15.82
CA GLY A 96 5.26 -11.98 -14.79
C GLY A 96 6.32 -10.87 -14.74
N GLN A 97 5.91 -9.62 -14.94
CA GLN A 97 6.76 -8.42 -14.97
C GLN A 97 6.42 -7.41 -13.86
N LEU A 98 5.27 -7.53 -13.19
CA LEU A 98 4.84 -6.56 -12.19
C LEU A 98 5.56 -6.76 -10.85
N SER A 99 6.21 -5.69 -10.36
CA SER A 99 6.79 -5.63 -9.02
C SER A 99 6.11 -4.55 -8.18
N TYR A 100 6.03 -4.77 -6.88
CA TYR A 100 5.48 -3.87 -5.89
C TYR A 100 6.47 -3.65 -4.75
N VAL A 101 6.53 -2.42 -4.26
CA VAL A 101 7.23 -2.04 -3.03
C VAL A 101 6.25 -1.29 -2.13
N GLY A 102 6.09 -1.77 -0.91
CA GLY A 102 5.28 -1.13 0.12
C GLY A 102 6.11 -0.77 1.33
N HIS A 103 5.93 0.44 1.84
CA HIS A 103 6.61 0.93 3.05
C HIS A 103 5.65 0.99 4.22
N ARG A 104 6.00 0.35 5.34
CA ARG A 104 5.15 0.27 6.54
C ARG A 104 6.00 0.37 7.80
N TYR A 105 5.33 0.53 8.93
CA TYR A 105 5.97 0.50 10.26
C TYR A 105 5.49 -0.74 11.02
N ASP A 106 6.38 -1.34 11.80
CA ASP A 106 6.05 -2.32 12.84
C ASP A 106 6.34 -1.73 14.22
N PHE A 107 5.44 -1.98 15.18
CA PHE A 107 5.47 -1.36 16.51
C PHE A 107 5.33 -2.40 17.61
N LEU A 108 6.24 -2.38 18.58
CA LEU A 108 6.11 -3.12 19.83
C LEU A 108 5.87 -2.14 20.98
N TYR A 109 4.64 -2.06 21.46
CA TYR A 109 4.25 -1.20 22.58
C TYR A 109 3.78 -2.04 23.78
N ARG A 110 4.29 -1.71 24.97
CA ARG A 110 3.83 -2.28 26.25
C ARG A 110 2.91 -1.29 26.94
N THR A 111 1.68 -1.70 27.22
CA THR A 111 0.74 -0.90 28.02
C THR A 111 1.18 -0.84 29.49
N ALA A 112 0.72 0.18 30.21
CA ALA A 112 0.92 0.28 31.65
C ALA A 112 0.21 -0.85 32.42
#